data_AF-A0A2E5WEA2-F1
#
_entry.id   AF-A0A2E5WEA2-F1
#
_cell.length_a   1.000
_cell.length_b   1.000
_cell.length_c   1.000
_cell.angle_alpha   90.00
_cell.angle_beta   90.00
_cell.angle_gamma   90.00
#
_symmetry.space_group_name_H-M   'P 1'
#
loop_
_entity.id
_entity.type
_entity.pdbx_description
1 polymer ?
#
loop_
_entity_poly.entity_id
_entity_poly.type
_entity_poly.pdbx_seq_one_letter_code
_entity_poly.pdbx_strand_id
1 'polypeptide(L)'
;MVILHPVAFAGWVGLFITAFNLFPVGQLDGGHIVYALASRAHSMIGRFTFSALMGLGLYGVFSLFWEVPAGWPGWLVLALLLTFFGRSHPPLYHPATSLSPGRRWIGWLCFLVFALCFTPAPFSALAG
;
A
#
# COMPACT_ATOMS: atom_id res chain seq x y z
N MET A 1 -9.58 -26.80 2.20
CA MET A 1 -8.58 -26.22 1.28
C MET A 1 -9.18 -26.08 -0.10
N VAL A 2 -9.43 -24.86 -0.57
CA VAL A 2 -9.70 -24.64 -2.01
C VAL A 2 -8.34 -24.56 -2.69
N ILE A 3 -8.01 -25.55 -3.52
CA ILE A 3 -6.77 -25.54 -4.29
C ILE A 3 -6.98 -24.55 -5.45
N LEU A 4 -6.33 -23.39 -5.36
CA LEU A 4 -6.36 -22.42 -6.45
C LEU A 4 -5.69 -23.02 -7.69
N HIS A 5 -6.35 -22.89 -8.83
CA HIS A 5 -5.69 -23.15 -10.11
C HIS A 5 -4.46 -22.23 -10.26
N PRO A 6 -3.32 -22.69 -10.83
CA PRO A 6 -2.10 -21.89 -10.92
C PRO A 6 -2.30 -20.49 -11.54
N VAL A 7 -3.21 -20.39 -12.53
CA VAL A 7 -3.59 -19.12 -13.16
C VAL A 7 -4.32 -18.18 -12.18
N ALA A 8 -5.19 -18.72 -11.32
CA ALA A 8 -5.90 -17.93 -10.32
C ALA A 8 -4.95 -17.43 -9.23
N PHE A 9 -3.99 -18.26 -8.81
CA PHE A 9 -2.93 -17.85 -7.89
C PHE A 9 -2.06 -16.73 -8.48
N ALA A 10 -1.62 -16.87 -9.74
CA ALA A 10 -0.86 -15.83 -10.43
C ALA A 10 -1.64 -14.50 -10.53
N GLY A 11 -2.94 -14.58 -10.84
CA GLY A 11 -3.83 -13.41 -10.84
C GLY A 11 -3.92 -12.72 -9.47
N TRP A 12 -4.09 -13.50 -8.40
CA TRP A 12 -4.11 -12.98 -7.04
C TRP A 12 -2.79 -12.31 -6.64
N VAL A 13 -1.64 -12.91 -6.98
CA VAL A 13 -0.32 -12.29 -6.77
C VAL A 13 -0.20 -10.96 -7.52
N GLY A 14 -0.70 -10.90 -8.76
CA GLY A 14 -0.74 -9.65 -9.53
C GLY A 14 -1.58 -8.55 -8.87
N LEU A 15 -2.76 -8.89 -8.34
CA LEU A 15 -3.59 -7.95 -7.58
C LEU A 15 -2.91 -7.50 -6.28
N PHE A 16 -2.23 -8.42 -5.59
CA PHE A 16 -1.47 -8.12 -4.38
C PHE A 16 -0.33 -7.12 -4.67
N ILE A 17 0.48 -7.36 -5.71
CA ILE A 17 1.56 -6.46 -6.13
C ILE A 17 1.00 -5.09 -6.56
N THR A 18 -0.15 -5.08 -7.24
CA THR A 18 -0.84 -3.84 -7.62
C THR A 18 -1.28 -3.04 -6.39
N ALA A 19 -1.95 -3.67 -5.44
CA ALA A 19 -2.35 -3.03 -4.18
C ALA A 19 -1.13 -2.50 -3.42
N PHE A 20 -0.07 -3.29 -3.36
CA PHE A 20 1.19 -2.91 -2.73
C PHE A 20 1.79 -1.64 -3.36
N ASN A 21 1.83 -1.55 -4.69
CA ASN A 21 2.41 -0.39 -5.35
C ASN A 21 1.52 0.87 -5.25
N LEU A 22 0.24 0.70 -4.93
CA LEU A 22 -0.71 1.80 -4.78
C LEU A 22 -0.80 2.33 -3.34
N PHE A 23 0.01 1.84 -2.39
CA PHE A 23 0.06 2.47 -1.06
C PHE A 23 0.46 3.95 -1.18
N PRO A 24 -0.27 4.86 -0.52
CA PRO A 24 -0.01 6.28 -0.59
C PRO A 24 1.18 6.71 0.30
N VAL A 25 2.36 6.14 0.06
CA VAL A 25 3.59 6.37 0.83
C VAL A 25 4.84 6.26 -0.04
N GLY A 26 5.79 7.16 0.19
CA GLY A 26 7.13 7.06 -0.39
C GLY A 26 7.16 7.12 -1.91
N GLN A 27 8.12 6.40 -2.50
CA GLN A 27 8.34 6.29 -3.95
C GLN A 27 7.37 5.32 -4.66
N LEU A 28 6.44 4.71 -3.93
CA LEU A 28 5.42 3.85 -4.54
C LEU A 28 4.53 4.69 -5.46
N ASP A 29 3.92 4.06 -6.46
CA ASP A 29 3.05 4.76 -7.40
C ASP A 29 1.88 5.47 -6.69
N GLY A 30 1.36 4.90 -5.61
CA GLY A 30 0.37 5.55 -4.76
C GLY A 30 0.87 6.87 -4.14
N GLY A 31 2.15 6.92 -3.74
CA GLY A 31 2.80 8.13 -3.24
C GLY A 31 2.86 9.23 -4.30
N HIS A 32 3.24 8.89 -5.53
CA HIS A 32 3.23 9.80 -6.68
C HIS A 32 1.81 10.27 -7.02
N ILE A 33 0.82 9.39 -6.97
CA ILE A 33 -0.59 9.75 -7.22
C ILE A 33 -1.09 10.74 -6.17
N VAL A 34 -0.80 10.52 -4.88
CA VAL A 34 -1.14 11.49 -3.83
C VAL A 34 -0.41 12.81 -4.06
N TYR A 35 0.87 12.77 -4.41
CA TYR A 35 1.64 13.98 -4.70
C TYR A 35 1.00 14.79 -5.84
N ALA A 36 0.59 14.10 -6.90
CA ALA A 36 -0.09 14.70 -8.06
C ALA A 36 -1.46 15.30 -7.67
N LEU A 37 -2.29 14.55 -6.94
CA LEU A 37 -3.65 14.98 -6.57
C LEU A 37 -3.70 16.04 -5.46
N ALA A 38 -2.80 15.92 -4.48
CA ALA A 38 -2.82 16.67 -3.24
C ALA A 38 -1.39 16.87 -2.70
N SER A 39 -0.55 17.58 -3.46
CA SER A 39 0.85 17.87 -3.11
C SER A 39 1.05 18.43 -1.70
N ARG A 40 0.11 19.26 -1.22
CA ARG A 40 0.14 19.82 0.16
C ARG A 40 -0.09 18.76 1.25
N ALA A 41 -0.91 17.75 0.96
CA ALA A 41 -1.25 16.70 1.90
C ALA A 41 -0.35 15.45 1.77
N HIS A 42 0.43 15.33 0.69
CA HIS A 42 1.29 14.17 0.41
C HIS A 42 2.15 13.75 1.59
N SER A 43 2.89 14.67 2.22
CA SER A 43 3.75 14.33 3.36
C SER A 43 2.95 13.88 4.58
N MET A 44 1.72 14.39 4.77
CA MET A 44 0.85 13.95 5.87
C MET A 44 0.28 12.56 5.58
N ILE A 45 -0.25 12.33 4.39
CA ILE A 45 -0.85 11.05 3.97
C ILE A 45 0.22 9.95 3.95
N GLY A 46 1.42 10.25 3.45
CA GLY A 46 2.55 9.31 3.47
C GLY A 46 2.95 8.90 4.89
N ARG A 47 3.04 9.86 5.81
CA ARG A 47 3.33 9.58 7.24
C ARG A 47 2.22 8.76 7.88
N PHE A 48 0.96 9.09 7.64
CA PHE A 48 -0.18 8.34 8.16
C PHE A 48 -0.17 6.89 7.65
N THR A 49 0.03 6.70 6.35
CA THR A 49 0.09 5.37 5.70
C THR A 49 1.25 4.54 6.23
N PHE A 50 2.43 5.16 6.40
CA PHE A 50 3.58 4.50 7.00
C PHE A 50 3.29 4.04 8.44
N SER A 51 2.72 4.93 9.26
CA SER A 51 2.35 4.60 10.65
C SER A 51 1.29 3.49 10.70
N ALA A 52 0.31 3.52 9.79
CA ALA A 52 -0.71 2.48 9.68
C ALA A 52 -0.10 1.13 9.29
N LEU A 53 0.82 1.10 8.32
CA LEU A 53 1.57 -0.10 7.93
C LEU A 53 2.41 -0.66 9.08
N MET A 54 3.10 0.21 9.83
CA MET A 54 3.84 -0.17 11.03
C MET A 54 2.92 -0.77 12.09
N GLY A 55 1.75 -0.16 12.32
CA GLY A 55 0.74 -0.67 13.23
C GLY A 55 0.18 -2.03 12.81
N LEU A 56 -0.17 -2.20 11.53
CA LEU A 56 -0.63 -3.48 10.97
C LEU A 56 0.45 -4.56 11.10
N GLY A 57 1.70 -4.19 10.85
CA GLY A 57 2.83 -5.10 10.96
C GLY A 57 3.09 -5.54 12.41
N LEU A 58 3.08 -4.60 13.36
CA LEU A 58 3.21 -4.90 14.80
C LEU A 58 2.05 -5.74 15.30
N TYR A 59 0.83 -5.47 14.85
CA TYR A 59 -0.33 -6.32 15.09
C TYR A 59 -0.13 -7.74 14.55
N GLY A 60 0.45 -7.84 13.35
CA GLY A 60 0.84 -9.12 12.75
C GLY A 60 1.87 -9.89 13.56
N VAL A 61 2.86 -9.22 14.16
CA VAL A 61 3.82 -9.85 15.09
C VAL A 61 3.15 -10.26 16.39
N PHE A 62 2.30 -9.41 16.97
CA PHE A 62 1.56 -9.73 18.19
C PHE A 62 0.70 -10.99 18.01
N SER A 63 0.05 -11.12 16.84
CA SER A 63 -0.72 -12.31 16.43
C SER A 63 0.09 -13.61 16.37
N LEU A 64 1.43 -13.55 16.25
CA LEU A 64 2.29 -14.73 16.33
C LEU A 64 2.48 -15.26 17.76
N PHE A 65 2.38 -14.38 18.77
CA PHE A 65 2.68 -14.71 20.17
C PHE A 65 1.42 -14.86 21.03
N TRP A 66 0.38 -14.13 20.69
CA TRP A 66 -0.95 -14.22 21.27
C TRP A 66 -1.89 -14.57 20.13
N GLU A 67 -2.67 -15.65 20.24
CA GLU A 67 -3.58 -16.20 19.22
C GLU A 67 -4.68 -15.21 18.78
N VAL A 68 -4.27 -14.08 18.22
CA VAL A 68 -5.13 -13.02 17.73
C VAL A 68 -5.42 -13.33 16.26
N PRO A 69 -6.69 -13.38 15.86
CA PRO A 69 -7.04 -13.70 14.48
C PRO A 69 -6.59 -12.61 13.50
N ALA A 70 -6.24 -13.02 12.29
CA ALA A 70 -6.02 -12.16 11.12
C ALA A 70 -4.82 -11.18 11.18
N GLY A 71 -3.78 -11.46 11.97
CA GLY A 71 -2.51 -10.74 11.86
C GLY A 71 -1.62 -11.26 10.73
N TRP A 72 -0.92 -10.38 10.01
CA TRP A 72 0.14 -10.76 9.07
C TRP A 72 1.38 -9.86 9.26
N PRO A 73 2.53 -10.41 9.72
CA PRO A 73 3.72 -9.63 10.02
C PRO A 73 4.43 -9.07 8.78
N GLY A 74 4.05 -9.51 7.56
CA GLY A 74 4.69 -9.08 6.31
C GLY A 74 4.63 -7.57 6.06
N TRP A 75 3.65 -6.87 6.65
CA TRP A 75 3.60 -5.41 6.58
C TRP A 75 4.77 -4.72 7.31
N LEU A 76 5.40 -5.36 8.31
CA LEU A 76 6.65 -4.84 8.90
C LEU A 76 7.80 -4.90 7.91
N VAL A 77 7.88 -5.97 7.12
CA VAL A 77 8.91 -6.09 6.08
C VAL A 77 8.76 -4.92 5.10
N LEU A 78 7.52 -4.65 4.66
CA LEU A 78 7.24 -3.49 3.83
C LEU A 78 7.62 -2.15 4.51
N ALA A 79 7.22 -1.94 5.75
CA ALA A 79 7.56 -0.72 6.49
C ALA A 79 9.08 -0.56 6.68
N LEU A 80 9.81 -1.64 6.92
CA LEU A 80 11.27 -1.65 6.97
C LEU A 80 11.86 -1.29 5.60
N LEU A 81 11.41 -1.91 4.52
CA LEU A 81 11.88 -1.57 3.17
C LEU A 81 11.63 -0.09 2.83
N LEU A 82 10.44 0.44 3.13
CA LEU A 82 10.12 1.86 2.92
C LEU A 82 11.01 2.80 3.74
N THR A 83 11.49 2.33 4.90
CA THR A 83 12.45 3.08 5.73
C THR A 83 13.77 3.32 5.03
N PHE A 84 14.28 2.30 4.33
CA PHE A 84 15.58 2.36 3.64
C PHE A 84 15.46 2.97 2.23
N PHE A 85 14.40 2.66 1.50
CA PHE A 85 14.34 2.93 0.05
C PHE A 85 13.54 4.17 -0.34
N GLY A 86 12.68 4.74 0.50
CA GLY A 86 11.76 5.74 -0.05
C GLY A 86 10.91 6.50 0.95
N ARG A 87 11.48 7.16 1.95
CA ARG A 87 10.73 8.16 2.74
C ARG A 87 10.77 9.57 2.15
N SER A 88 11.73 9.85 1.28
CA SER A 88 12.03 11.22 0.85
C SER A 88 11.66 11.43 -0.61
N HIS A 89 10.53 12.09 -0.85
CA HIS A 89 10.34 12.83 -2.10
C HIS A 89 11.02 14.19 -1.96
N PRO A 90 12.04 14.52 -2.78
CA PRO A 90 12.58 15.87 -2.79
C PRO A 90 11.45 16.84 -3.21
N PRO A 91 11.23 17.93 -2.46
CA PRO A 91 10.22 18.91 -2.82
C PRO A 91 10.61 19.56 -4.16
N LEU A 92 9.76 19.42 -5.18
CA LEU A 92 9.94 20.19 -6.41
C LEU A 92 9.67 21.67 -6.10
N TYR A 93 10.64 22.52 -6.43
CA TYR A 93 10.66 23.97 -6.26
C TYR A 93 9.59 24.73 -7.10
N HIS A 94 8.72 24.02 -7.85
CA HIS A 94 7.73 24.62 -8.74
C HIS A 94 6.31 24.08 -8.49
N PRO A 95 5.48 24.81 -7.73
CA PRO A 95 4.09 24.46 -7.47
C PRO A 95 3.18 24.99 -8.60
N ALA A 96 3.14 24.40 -9.80
CA ALA A 96 2.35 25.04 -10.87
C ALA A 96 1.93 24.19 -12.09
N THR A 97 1.60 22.90 -11.98
CA THR A 97 0.74 22.28 -13.00
C THR A 97 -0.37 21.49 -12.34
N SER A 98 -1.59 22.02 -12.42
CA SER A 98 -2.79 21.27 -12.07
C SER A 98 -2.95 20.11 -13.05
N LEU A 99 -3.31 18.91 -12.56
CA LEU A 99 -3.64 17.81 -13.46
C LEU A 99 -4.88 18.17 -14.28
N SER A 100 -4.81 17.84 -15.57
CA SER A 100 -6.00 17.82 -16.43
C SER A 100 -7.10 16.97 -15.78
N PRO A 101 -8.39 17.32 -15.93
CA PRO A 101 -9.49 16.60 -15.29
C PRO A 101 -9.49 15.08 -15.53
N GLY A 102 -9.10 14.62 -16.73
CA GLY A 102 -9.02 13.18 -17.05
C GLY A 102 -7.99 12.44 -16.21
N ARG A 103 -6.78 13.00 -16.03
CA ARG A 103 -5.73 12.38 -15.21
C ARG A 103 -6.09 12.36 -13.72
N ARG A 104 -6.86 13.34 -13.26
CA ARG A 104 -7.38 13.35 -11.89
C ARG A 104 -8.31 12.17 -11.62
N TRP A 105 -9.20 11.85 -12.58
CA TRP A 105 -10.07 10.68 -12.50
C TRP A 105 -9.30 9.36 -12.49
N ILE A 106 -8.23 9.24 -13.28
CA ILE A 106 -7.34 8.06 -13.25
C ILE A 106 -6.73 7.88 -11.86
N GLY A 107 -6.26 8.95 -11.22
CA GLY A 107 -5.74 8.88 -9.85
C GLY A 107 -6.76 8.34 -8.84
N TRP A 108 -8.02 8.79 -8.92
CA TRP A 108 -9.10 8.27 -8.07
C TRP A 108 -9.45 6.81 -8.38
N LEU A 109 -9.45 6.43 -9.67
CA LEU A 109 -9.64 5.04 -10.08
C LEU A 109 -8.55 4.12 -9.50
N CYS A 110 -7.30 4.56 -9.48
CA CYS A 110 -6.22 3.81 -8.83
C CYS A 110 -6.50 3.58 -7.33
N PHE A 111 -7.00 4.59 -6.60
CA PHE A 111 -7.38 4.38 -5.20
C PHE A 111 -8.59 3.47 -5.01
N LEU A 112 -9.53 3.47 -5.95
CA LEU A 112 -10.62 2.49 -5.96
C LEU A 112 -10.07 1.07 -6.17
N VAL A 113 -9.17 0.87 -7.14
CA VAL A 113 -8.49 -0.41 -7.37
C VAL A 113 -7.71 -0.85 -6.12
N PHE A 114 -7.00 0.07 -5.48
CA PHE A 114 -6.32 -0.19 -4.21
C PHE A 114 -7.30 -0.69 -3.15
N ALA A 115 -8.42 0.00 -2.95
CA ALA A 115 -9.42 -0.39 -1.96
C ALA A 115 -10.04 -1.77 -2.25
N LEU A 116 -10.23 -2.11 -3.53
CA LEU A 116 -10.77 -3.42 -3.94
C LEU A 116 -9.75 -4.55 -3.81
N CYS A 117 -8.46 -4.26 -3.95
CA CYS A 117 -7.39 -5.27 -3.92
C CYS A 117 -6.72 -5.40 -2.54
N PHE A 118 -6.80 -4.38 -1.70
CA PHE A 118 -6.14 -4.36 -0.40
C PHE A 118 -6.75 -5.41 0.53
N THR A 119 -5.91 -6.34 0.96
CA THR A 119 -6.27 -7.40 1.90
C THR A 119 -5.39 -7.27 3.14
N PRO A 120 -5.94 -7.00 4.34
CA PRO A 120 -5.13 -6.79 5.56
C PRO A 120 -4.25 -7.97 5.95
N ALA A 121 -4.66 -9.20 5.65
CA ALA A 121 -3.89 -10.41 5.91
C ALA A 121 -3.89 -11.30 4.66
N PRO A 122 -3.07 -10.95 3.64
CA PRO A 122 -3.15 -11.59 2.32
C PRO A 122 -2.81 -13.09 2.36
N PHE A 123 -1.93 -13.51 3.27
CA PHE A 123 -1.47 -14.89 3.36
C PHE A 123 -2.04 -15.68 4.55
N SER A 124 -2.93 -15.10 5.36
CA SER A 124 -3.48 -15.82 6.53
C SER A 124 -4.31 -17.04 6.13
N ALA A 125 -4.99 -16.99 4.98
CA ALA A 125 -5.75 -18.11 4.44
C ALA A 125 -4.90 -19.26 3.85
N LEU A 126 -3.58 -19.05 3.67
CA LEU A 126 -2.64 -20.05 3.17
C LEU A 126 -1.89 -20.78 4.30
N ALA A 127 -2.03 -20.31 5.55
CA ALA A 127 -1.28 -20.78 6.71
C ALA A 127 -2.01 -21.83 7.57
N GLY A 128 -3.08 -22.45 7.06
CA GLY A 128 -3.81 -23.55 7.72
C GLY A 128 -4.11 -24.68 6.75
#